data_AF-A0A6P2NR92-F1
#
_entry.id   AF-A0A6P2NR92-F1
#
_cell.length_a   1.000
_cell.length_b   1.000
_cell.length_c   1.000
_cell.angle_alpha   90.00
_cell.angle_beta   90.00
_cell.angle_gamma   90.00
#
_symmetry.space_group_name_H-M   'P 1'
#
loop_
_entity.id
_entity.type
_entity.pdbx_description
1 polymer ?
#
loop_
_entity_poly.entity_id
_entity_poly.type
_entity_poly.pdbx_seq_one_letter_code
_entity_poly.pdbx_strand_id
1 'polypeptide(L)'
;MSEVLGVLFAIIVGLTFIPKLSTISQTASDNTRAASTAQQQLKLIDVGSDYIKKYSTNLQSVATSTSPAIITVPMLQAVNLLDGSFNATNPYGQTWQIAVLQPSPGNLQALVMSYGGTAMNDMTASKIAGLVGQPGGIIPKNDSGIYPGGAATAYGSWGGWTQSTANYPSVSGGHVAALLNFNNGQLSSNYLYRNAVPGQQQLNTMNTPVIYGPGAIGTLNQPCSPVGAFGRDSMGASLSCQGIDPNGKWQKASTSPNMYRYVFTSSTSWTVPSGVKSALVTMAGGGASGLGWRFASQYITGSSGGFVFSAPVNLTAGETLSVVVGKGAPGYGPLDSGRLAPPEYVYHIMVPPSNDDGLGGYPGERSQLISPSQGVLLECDGGSGATTVTADTINGGVLIPGPNNGAWAYSGLGTIPVPNRVAAGPYANGGGGPGACGYSAYGIGNPGQNAYTPDPAHNALSSGTYPGGLSPFGYGSGGSVSISGCRVDGPPNQANQGTCVWNNAGRDGVVIIDVLY
;
A
#
# COMPACT_ATOMS: atom_id res chain seq x y z
N MET A 1 0.59 -105.08 37.38
CA MET A 1 0.77 -104.00 38.38
C MET A 1 1.47 -102.76 37.82
N SER A 2 2.30 -102.84 36.77
CA SER A 2 3.01 -101.67 36.20
C SER A 2 2.09 -100.64 35.53
N GLU A 3 1.06 -101.07 34.80
CA GLU A 3 0.18 -100.13 34.08
C GLU A 3 -0.76 -99.34 35.01
N VAL A 4 -1.24 -99.95 36.09
CA VAL A 4 -2.09 -99.27 37.09
C VAL A 4 -1.30 -98.21 37.86
N LEU A 5 -0.01 -98.45 38.17
CA LEU A 5 0.86 -97.43 38.76
C LEU A 5 1.17 -96.30 37.79
N GLY A 6 1.36 -96.59 36.50
CA GLY A 6 1.60 -95.58 35.46
C GLY A 6 0.42 -94.62 35.27
N VAL A 7 -0.80 -95.15 35.27
CA VAL A 7 -2.03 -94.34 35.15
C VAL A 7 -2.27 -93.51 36.42
N LEU A 8 -2.05 -94.08 37.62
CA LEU A 8 -2.15 -93.33 38.88
C LEU A 8 -1.14 -92.18 38.95
N PHE A 9 0.10 -92.40 38.50
CA PHE A 9 1.11 -91.35 38.44
C PHE A 9 0.72 -90.25 37.44
N ALA A 10 0.21 -90.60 36.26
CA ALA A 10 -0.25 -89.64 35.26
C ALA A 10 -1.44 -88.78 35.75
N ILE A 11 -2.37 -89.36 36.52
CA ILE A 11 -3.49 -88.63 37.11
C ILE A 11 -3.01 -87.67 38.20
N ILE A 12 -2.06 -88.08 39.06
CA ILE A 12 -1.48 -87.21 40.10
C ILE A 12 -0.72 -86.03 39.46
N VAL A 13 0.04 -86.28 38.38
CA VAL A 13 0.72 -85.22 37.63
C VAL A 13 -0.30 -84.32 36.92
N GLY A 14 -1.37 -84.87 36.33
CA GLY A 14 -2.46 -84.10 35.72
C GLY A 14 -3.19 -83.18 36.71
N LEU A 15 -3.54 -83.71 37.89
CA LEU A 15 -4.22 -82.94 38.95
C LEU A 15 -3.35 -81.85 39.58
N THR A 16 -2.03 -81.97 39.50
CA THR A 16 -1.11 -80.92 39.97
C THR A 16 -0.83 -79.85 38.90
N PHE A 17 -0.99 -80.18 37.61
CA PHE A 17 -0.78 -79.24 36.49
C PHE A 17 -2.04 -78.46 36.10
N ILE A 18 -3.24 -79.05 36.17
CA ILE A 18 -4.50 -78.39 35.78
C ILE A 18 -4.77 -77.09 36.56
N PRO A 19 -4.60 -77.03 37.90
CA PRO A 19 -4.74 -75.77 38.64
C PRO A 19 -3.74 -74.73 38.15
N LYS A 20 -2.48 -75.12 37.89
CA LYS A 20 -1.43 -74.22 37.40
C LYS A 20 -1.70 -73.68 35.99
N LEU A 21 -2.30 -74.48 35.10
CA LEU A 21 -2.66 -74.03 33.75
C LEU A 21 -3.84 -73.04 33.78
N SER A 22 -4.80 -73.28 34.69
CA SER A 22 -5.92 -72.36 34.91
C SER A 22 -5.46 -71.01 35.50
N THR A 23 -4.50 -71.01 36.43
CA THR A 23 -3.93 -69.77 36.98
C THR A 23 -3.05 -69.04 35.97
N ILE A 24 -2.31 -69.75 35.10
CA ILE A 24 -1.56 -69.13 33.99
C ILE A 24 -2.51 -68.46 32.99
N SER A 25 -3.62 -69.10 32.63
CA SER A 25 -4.61 -68.55 31.68
C SER A 25 -5.37 -67.34 32.26
N GLN A 26 -5.70 -67.40 33.57
CA GLN A 26 -6.30 -66.27 34.29
C GLN A 26 -5.31 -65.11 34.42
N THR A 27 -4.06 -65.39 34.80
CA THR A 27 -2.99 -64.37 34.89
C THR A 27 -2.72 -63.72 33.53
N ALA A 28 -2.72 -64.50 32.43
CA ALA A 28 -2.57 -63.96 31.09
C ALA A 28 -3.72 -63.01 30.72
N SER A 29 -4.96 -63.40 31.02
CA SER A 29 -6.14 -62.56 30.79
C SER A 29 -6.11 -61.27 31.62
N ASP A 30 -5.71 -61.36 32.89
CA ASP A 30 -5.58 -60.20 33.79
C ASP A 30 -4.45 -59.27 33.33
N ASN A 31 -3.34 -59.83 32.84
CA ASN A 31 -2.24 -59.06 32.26
C ASN A 31 -2.69 -58.30 31.00
N THR A 32 -3.47 -58.93 30.13
CA THR A 32 -4.02 -58.27 28.93
C THR A 32 -5.00 -57.16 29.31
N ARG A 33 -5.89 -57.38 30.30
CA ARG A 33 -6.80 -56.34 30.82
C ARG A 33 -6.03 -55.17 31.42
N ALA A 34 -5.01 -55.45 32.23
CA ALA A 34 -4.15 -54.43 32.82
C ALA A 34 -3.39 -53.62 31.76
N ALA A 35 -2.77 -54.30 30.79
CA ALA A 35 -2.06 -53.63 29.70
C ALA A 35 -2.99 -52.77 28.83
N SER A 36 -4.17 -53.29 28.48
CA SER A 36 -5.17 -52.52 27.72
C SER A 36 -5.65 -51.28 28.49
N THR A 37 -5.89 -51.40 29.80
CA THR A 37 -6.25 -50.27 30.66
C THR A 37 -5.13 -49.22 30.70
N ALA A 38 -3.88 -49.66 30.83
CA ALA A 38 -2.71 -48.77 30.83
C ALA A 38 -2.56 -48.01 29.50
N GLN A 39 -2.72 -48.70 28.36
CA GLN A 39 -2.65 -48.06 27.04
C GLN A 39 -3.78 -47.04 26.82
N GLN A 40 -5.00 -47.33 27.27
CA GLN A 40 -6.10 -46.36 27.24
C GLN A 40 -5.78 -45.13 28.09
N GLN A 41 -5.24 -45.32 29.30
CA GLN A 41 -4.86 -44.21 30.17
C GLN A 41 -3.72 -43.37 29.58
N LEU A 42 -2.72 -44.01 28.97
CA LEU A 42 -1.64 -43.31 28.26
C LEU A 42 -2.18 -42.45 27.12
N LYS A 43 -3.13 -42.98 26.33
CA LYS A 43 -3.74 -42.19 25.26
C LYS A 43 -4.54 -41.01 25.83
N LEU A 44 -5.25 -41.20 26.94
CA LEU A 44 -5.98 -40.12 27.61
C LEU A 44 -5.08 -39.05 28.21
N ILE A 45 -3.90 -39.44 28.72
CA ILE A 45 -2.88 -38.50 29.21
C ILE A 45 -2.39 -37.61 28.06
N ASP A 46 -2.07 -38.22 26.91
CA ASP A 46 -1.61 -37.54 25.70
C ASP A 46 -2.65 -36.52 25.18
N VAL A 47 -3.86 -37.00 24.85
CA VAL A 47 -4.92 -36.13 24.32
C VAL A 47 -5.46 -35.14 25.35
N GLY A 48 -5.43 -35.52 26.64
CA GLY A 48 -5.82 -34.66 27.74
C GLY A 48 -4.86 -33.47 27.89
N SER A 49 -3.55 -33.73 27.74
CA SER A 49 -2.53 -32.68 27.71
C SER A 49 -2.76 -31.70 26.57
N ASP A 50 -3.06 -32.20 25.36
CA ASP A 50 -3.36 -31.36 24.20
C ASP A 50 -4.64 -30.55 24.37
N TYR A 51 -5.71 -31.16 24.92
CA TYR A 51 -6.95 -30.46 25.21
C TYR A 51 -6.71 -29.33 26.22
N ILE A 52 -5.99 -29.60 27.31
CA ILE A 52 -5.72 -28.63 28.36
C ILE A 52 -4.88 -27.46 27.84
N LYS A 53 -3.87 -27.72 27.00
CA LYS A 53 -3.07 -26.66 26.36
C LYS A 53 -3.90 -25.81 25.40
N LYS A 54 -4.74 -26.45 24.57
CA LYS A 54 -5.56 -25.78 23.55
C LYS A 54 -6.68 -24.93 24.14
N TYR A 55 -7.33 -25.39 25.20
CA TYR A 55 -8.47 -24.73 25.83
C TYR A 55 -8.16 -24.18 27.23
N SER A 56 -6.89 -23.81 27.45
CA SER A 56 -6.37 -23.39 28.75
C SER A 56 -7.13 -22.21 29.34
N THR A 57 -7.44 -21.17 28.55
CA THR A 57 -8.21 -20.00 29.00
C THR A 57 -9.62 -20.38 29.47
N ASN A 58 -10.32 -21.25 28.73
CA ASN A 58 -11.65 -21.73 29.12
C ASN A 58 -11.58 -22.53 30.43
N LEU A 59 -10.59 -23.42 30.56
CA LEU A 59 -10.42 -24.22 31.77
C LEU A 59 -10.08 -23.35 32.99
N GLN A 60 -9.21 -22.34 32.84
CA GLN A 60 -8.87 -21.39 33.92
C GLN A 60 -10.07 -20.55 34.38
N SER A 61 -11.08 -20.37 33.53
CA SER A 61 -12.32 -19.67 33.89
C SER A 61 -13.32 -20.52 34.69
N VAL A 62 -13.18 -21.85 34.64
CA VAL A 62 -14.12 -22.81 35.26
C VAL A 62 -13.49 -23.52 36.46
N ALA A 63 -12.20 -23.87 36.38
CA ALA A 63 -11.49 -24.58 37.43
C ALA A 63 -11.05 -23.62 38.56
N THR A 64 -11.18 -24.09 39.80
CA THR A 64 -10.70 -23.41 41.01
C THR A 64 -9.81 -24.36 41.82
N SER A 65 -9.33 -23.92 42.98
CA SER A 65 -8.52 -24.78 43.87
C SER A 65 -9.33 -25.90 44.52
N THR A 66 -10.66 -25.80 44.54
CA THR A 66 -11.57 -26.77 45.20
C THR A 66 -12.65 -27.34 44.29
N SER A 67 -12.95 -26.70 43.16
CA SER A 67 -13.93 -27.15 42.17
C SER A 67 -13.26 -27.41 40.82
N PRO A 68 -13.20 -28.66 40.34
CA PRO A 68 -12.53 -28.99 39.10
C PRO A 68 -13.40 -28.73 37.86
N ALA A 69 -12.76 -28.34 36.75
CA ALA A 69 -13.34 -28.45 35.43
C ALA A 69 -13.24 -29.90 34.93
N ILE A 70 -14.35 -30.45 34.44
CA ILE A 70 -14.43 -31.86 34.01
C ILE A 70 -14.32 -31.96 32.50
N ILE A 71 -13.41 -32.82 32.04
CA ILE A 71 -13.24 -33.20 30.65
C ILE A 71 -13.58 -34.69 30.53
N THR A 72 -14.56 -34.99 29.67
CA THR A 72 -15.05 -36.35 29.43
C THR A 72 -14.57 -36.88 28.08
N VAL A 73 -14.60 -38.20 27.90
CA VAL A 73 -14.29 -38.85 26.62
C VAL A 73 -15.12 -38.29 25.44
N PRO A 74 -16.45 -38.11 25.57
CA PRO A 74 -17.25 -37.47 24.53
C PRO A 74 -16.80 -36.04 24.17
N MET A 75 -16.33 -35.24 25.13
CA MET A 75 -15.80 -33.90 24.85
C MET A 75 -14.53 -33.96 23.99
N LEU A 76 -13.63 -34.91 24.28
CA LEU A 76 -12.41 -35.12 23.50
C LEU A 76 -12.71 -35.61 22.07
N GLN A 77 -13.75 -36.43 21.91
CA GLN A 77 -14.23 -36.89 20.60
C GLN A 77 -14.88 -35.76 19.80
N ALA A 78 -15.69 -34.90 20.44
CA ALA A 78 -16.35 -33.79 19.78
C ALA A 78 -15.38 -32.77 19.16
N VAL A 79 -14.19 -32.62 19.74
CA VAL A 79 -13.13 -31.73 19.21
C VAL A 79 -12.08 -32.46 18.35
N ASN A 80 -12.35 -33.73 17.97
CA ASN A 80 -11.49 -34.59 17.17
C ASN A 80 -10.08 -34.83 17.76
N LEU A 81 -9.90 -34.72 19.08
CA LEU A 81 -8.65 -35.12 19.75
C LEU A 81 -8.62 -36.61 20.06
N LEU A 82 -9.78 -37.26 20.11
CA LEU A 82 -9.90 -38.70 20.32
C LEU A 82 -10.84 -39.29 19.27
N ASP A 83 -10.50 -40.47 18.76
CA ASP A 83 -11.32 -41.17 17.78
C ASP A 83 -12.65 -41.64 18.40
N GLY A 84 -13.71 -41.69 17.59
CA GLY A 84 -15.04 -42.18 18.00
C GLY A 84 -15.06 -43.64 18.47
N SER A 85 -14.07 -44.44 18.06
CA SER A 85 -13.86 -45.83 18.47
C SER A 85 -13.24 -45.99 19.86
N PHE A 86 -12.76 -44.91 20.50
CA PHE A 86 -12.25 -44.98 21.85
C PHE A 86 -13.39 -45.20 22.86
N ASN A 87 -13.27 -46.27 23.66
CA ASN A 87 -14.27 -46.61 24.67
C ASN A 87 -14.12 -45.73 25.92
N ALA A 88 -15.23 -45.16 26.39
CA ALA A 88 -15.27 -44.36 27.61
C ALA A 88 -15.02 -45.18 28.89
N THR A 89 -15.12 -46.51 28.82
CA THR A 89 -14.90 -47.43 29.93
C THR A 89 -13.71 -48.35 29.67
N ASN A 90 -12.96 -48.64 30.73
CA ASN A 90 -11.87 -49.60 30.70
C ASN A 90 -12.37 -51.07 30.83
N PRO A 91 -11.52 -52.07 30.62
CA PRO A 91 -11.86 -53.50 30.78
C PRO A 91 -12.44 -53.93 32.15
N TYR A 92 -12.36 -53.08 33.19
CA TYR A 92 -12.96 -53.31 34.51
C TYR A 92 -14.33 -52.63 34.66
N GLY A 93 -14.86 -52.03 33.59
CA GLY A 93 -16.11 -51.28 33.56
C GLY A 93 -16.04 -49.91 34.23
N GLN A 94 -14.83 -49.41 34.51
CA GLN A 94 -14.64 -48.10 35.13
C GLN A 94 -14.60 -47.02 34.04
N THR A 95 -15.25 -45.88 34.29
CA THR A 95 -15.35 -44.77 33.33
C THR A 95 -14.16 -43.84 33.45
N TRP A 96 -13.62 -43.40 32.31
CA TRP A 96 -12.53 -42.45 32.23
C TRP A 96 -12.98 -40.99 32.37
N GLN A 97 -12.22 -40.20 33.13
CA GLN A 97 -12.44 -38.77 33.30
C GLN A 97 -11.14 -38.02 33.55
N ILE A 98 -11.06 -36.77 33.11
CA ILE A 98 -10.00 -35.85 33.48
C ILE A 98 -10.62 -34.72 34.28
N ALA A 99 -10.15 -34.53 35.51
CA ALA A 99 -10.60 -33.45 36.37
C ALA A 99 -9.46 -32.46 36.58
N VAL A 100 -9.71 -31.18 36.25
CA VAL A 100 -8.70 -30.13 36.23
C VAL A 100 -8.97 -29.13 37.33
N LEU A 101 -8.07 -29.01 38.29
CA LEU A 101 -8.06 -27.96 39.30
C LEU A 101 -7.13 -26.81 38.88
N GLN A 102 -7.34 -25.66 39.50
CA GLN A 102 -6.44 -24.52 39.44
C GLN A 102 -5.94 -24.20 40.86
N PRO A 103 -4.89 -24.90 41.36
CA PRO A 103 -4.38 -24.68 42.71
C PRO A 103 -3.93 -23.23 42.97
N SER A 104 -3.37 -22.59 41.94
CA SER A 104 -3.08 -21.16 41.92
C SER A 104 -3.39 -20.58 40.52
N PRO A 105 -3.77 -19.30 40.41
CA PRO A 105 -4.13 -18.69 39.14
C PRO A 105 -3.06 -18.91 38.06
N GLY A 106 -3.48 -19.42 36.90
CA GLY A 106 -2.60 -19.71 35.76
C GLY A 106 -1.82 -21.03 35.82
N ASN A 107 -1.93 -21.81 36.91
CA ASN A 107 -1.37 -23.15 37.02
C ASN A 107 -2.50 -24.18 37.08
N LEU A 108 -2.55 -25.07 36.08
CA LEU A 108 -3.57 -26.13 36.03
C LEU A 108 -2.96 -27.45 36.50
N GLN A 109 -3.72 -28.19 37.28
CA GLN A 109 -3.38 -29.55 37.71
C GLN A 109 -4.52 -30.47 37.29
N ALA A 110 -4.21 -31.49 36.49
CA ALA A 110 -5.19 -32.45 36.00
C ALA A 110 -4.94 -33.84 36.58
N LEU A 111 -6.00 -34.45 37.09
CA LEU A 111 -6.03 -35.85 37.48
C LEU A 111 -6.80 -36.64 36.42
N VAL A 112 -6.08 -37.46 35.65
CA VAL A 112 -6.65 -38.39 34.67
C VAL A 112 -6.98 -39.68 35.40
N MET A 113 -8.26 -39.90 35.70
CA MET A 113 -8.70 -40.95 36.60
C MET A 113 -9.80 -41.83 36.02
N SER A 114 -9.97 -42.99 36.64
CA SER A 114 -11.10 -43.89 36.42
C SER A 114 -12.04 -43.86 37.63
N TYR A 115 -13.33 -44.08 37.44
CA TYR A 115 -14.31 -44.18 38.53
C TYR A 115 -15.47 -45.13 38.19
N GLY A 116 -16.23 -45.56 39.20
CA GLY A 116 -17.32 -46.54 39.04
C GLY A 116 -16.80 -47.94 38.67
N GLY A 117 -17.67 -48.81 38.16
CA GLY A 117 -17.28 -50.16 37.73
C GLY A 117 -16.77 -51.07 38.86
N THR A 118 -15.95 -52.06 38.50
CA THR A 118 -15.39 -53.02 39.47
C THR A 118 -14.15 -52.45 40.14
N ALA A 119 -14.12 -52.40 41.47
CA ALA A 119 -12.95 -51.96 42.23
C ALA A 119 -11.80 -52.98 42.14
N MET A 120 -10.64 -52.55 41.63
CA MET A 120 -9.43 -53.38 41.57
C MET A 120 -8.80 -53.51 42.96
N ASN A 121 -8.10 -54.63 43.20
CA ASN A 121 -7.21 -54.72 44.36
C ASN A 121 -5.97 -53.84 44.16
N ASP A 122 -5.29 -53.50 45.24
CA ASP A 122 -4.14 -52.59 45.19
C ASP A 122 -3.03 -53.12 44.26
N MET A 123 -2.83 -54.45 44.20
CA MET A 123 -1.82 -55.08 43.34
C MET A 123 -2.07 -54.86 41.84
N THR A 124 -3.29 -55.09 41.37
CA THR A 124 -3.68 -54.91 39.97
C THR A 124 -3.66 -53.45 39.57
N ALA A 125 -4.18 -52.55 40.43
CA ALA A 125 -4.12 -51.11 40.18
C ALA A 125 -2.66 -50.63 40.08
N SER A 126 -1.79 -51.09 41.00
CA SER A 126 -0.37 -50.72 41.03
C SER A 126 0.37 -51.23 39.79
N LYS A 127 0.02 -52.42 39.30
CA LYS A 127 0.55 -52.96 38.06
C LYS A 127 0.20 -52.07 36.85
N ILE A 128 -1.05 -51.62 36.75
CA ILE A 128 -1.49 -50.72 35.68
C ILE A 128 -0.75 -49.38 35.78
N ALA A 129 -0.67 -48.80 36.99
CA ALA A 129 0.09 -47.57 37.23
C ALA A 129 1.57 -47.72 36.83
N GLY A 130 2.19 -48.87 37.11
CA GLY A 130 3.53 -49.23 36.66
C GLY A 130 3.68 -49.24 35.14
N LEU A 131 2.69 -49.78 34.42
CA LEU A 131 2.68 -49.83 32.95
C LEU A 131 2.46 -48.47 32.29
N VAL A 132 1.74 -47.55 32.96
CA VAL A 132 1.58 -46.15 32.52
C VAL A 132 2.88 -45.35 32.72
N GLY A 133 3.72 -45.76 33.67
CA GLY A 133 5.01 -45.13 33.95
C GLY A 133 4.90 -43.92 34.87
N GLN A 134 5.78 -42.93 34.68
CA GLN A 134 5.98 -41.82 35.62
C GLN A 134 4.72 -41.02 36.02
N PRO A 135 3.79 -40.67 35.11
CA PRO A 135 2.58 -39.95 35.51
C PRO A 135 1.53 -40.86 36.17
N GLY A 136 1.61 -42.17 35.95
CA GLY A 136 0.64 -43.16 36.42
C GLY A 136 0.62 -43.29 37.94
N GLY A 137 -0.51 -43.74 38.47
CA GLY A 137 -0.77 -43.88 39.90
C GLY A 137 -2.10 -44.60 40.17
N ILE A 138 -2.43 -44.74 41.44
CA ILE A 138 -3.63 -45.43 41.92
C ILE A 138 -4.39 -44.59 42.94
N ILE A 139 -5.69 -44.84 43.03
CA ILE A 139 -6.53 -44.50 44.16
C ILE A 139 -6.78 -45.84 44.89
N PRO A 140 -6.07 -46.10 46.00
CA PRO A 140 -6.00 -47.43 46.58
C PRO A 140 -7.32 -47.83 47.25
N LYS A 141 -7.64 -49.11 47.15
CA LYS A 141 -8.68 -49.75 47.96
C LYS A 141 -8.20 -49.96 49.40
N ASN A 142 -6.87 -50.01 49.58
CA ASN A 142 -6.17 -50.28 50.83
C ASN A 142 -6.44 -51.69 51.38
N ASP A 143 -6.57 -52.67 50.47
CA ASP A 143 -6.65 -54.09 50.83
C ASP A 143 -5.26 -54.71 51.07
N SER A 144 -4.19 -54.00 50.70
CA SER A 144 -2.79 -54.37 50.98
C SER A 144 -2.25 -53.85 52.32
N GLY A 145 -2.86 -52.82 52.90
CA GLY A 145 -2.36 -52.11 54.09
C GLY A 145 -1.17 -51.17 53.83
N ILE A 146 -0.68 -51.06 52.58
CA ILE A 146 0.48 -50.24 52.21
C ILE A 146 0.12 -48.75 52.08
N TYR A 147 -1.16 -48.43 51.85
CA TYR A 147 -1.60 -47.08 51.50
C TYR A 147 -2.45 -46.46 52.63
N PRO A 148 -1.84 -45.83 53.64
CA PRO A 148 -2.54 -45.38 54.85
C PRO A 148 -3.63 -44.33 54.59
N GLY A 149 -3.54 -43.57 53.49
CA GLY A 149 -4.55 -42.60 53.08
C GLY A 149 -5.77 -43.20 52.37
N GLY A 150 -5.73 -44.50 51.99
CA GLY A 150 -6.80 -45.16 51.25
C GLY A 150 -7.31 -44.33 50.06
N ALA A 151 -8.62 -44.35 49.83
CA ALA A 151 -9.23 -43.60 48.73
C ALA A 151 -9.12 -42.06 48.86
N ALA A 152 -8.74 -41.52 50.03
CA ALA A 152 -8.58 -40.08 50.26
C ALA A 152 -7.27 -39.51 49.66
N THR A 153 -6.35 -40.39 49.24
CA THR A 153 -5.07 -40.02 48.65
C THR A 153 -4.79 -40.87 47.43
N ALA A 154 -4.51 -40.23 46.29
CA ALA A 154 -3.96 -40.88 45.11
C ALA A 154 -2.43 -40.94 45.23
N TYR A 155 -1.86 -42.09 44.86
CA TYR A 155 -0.43 -42.37 44.96
C TYR A 155 0.14 -42.66 43.57
N GLY A 156 1.17 -41.91 43.19
CA GLY A 156 1.93 -42.15 41.98
C GLY A 156 2.67 -43.49 42.02
N SER A 157 2.86 -44.08 40.84
CA SER A 157 3.68 -45.25 40.63
C SER A 157 5.06 -45.05 41.26
N TRP A 158 5.55 -46.05 42.00
CA TRP A 158 6.81 -46.00 42.73
C TRP A 158 6.97 -44.83 43.71
N GLY A 159 5.86 -44.21 44.15
CA GLY A 159 5.90 -43.06 45.07
C GLY A 159 6.27 -41.73 44.40
N GLY A 160 6.18 -41.62 43.08
CA GLY A 160 6.61 -40.43 42.33
C GLY A 160 5.82 -39.15 42.61
N TRP A 161 4.60 -39.26 43.15
CA TRP A 161 3.78 -38.13 43.60
C TRP A 161 2.69 -38.62 44.57
N THR A 162 2.13 -37.70 45.35
CA THR A 162 0.92 -37.93 46.15
C THR A 162 -0.04 -36.76 45.92
N GLN A 163 -1.33 -37.05 45.83
CA GLN A 163 -2.35 -36.04 45.59
C GLN A 163 -3.59 -36.34 46.43
N SER A 164 -4.07 -35.36 47.19
CA SER A 164 -5.36 -35.50 47.88
C SER A 164 -6.49 -35.58 46.85
N THR A 165 -7.40 -36.53 47.05
CA THR A 165 -8.56 -36.75 46.18
C THR A 165 -9.81 -35.98 46.61
N ALA A 166 -9.75 -35.23 47.72
CA ALA A 166 -10.92 -34.60 48.35
C ALA A 166 -11.70 -33.64 47.42
N ASN A 167 -10.99 -32.95 46.52
CA ASN A 167 -11.58 -31.97 45.59
C ASN A 167 -11.92 -32.58 44.22
N TYR A 168 -11.78 -33.90 44.05
CA TYR A 168 -12.07 -34.59 42.81
C TYR A 168 -13.40 -35.38 42.95
N PRO A 169 -14.30 -35.32 41.96
CA PRO A 169 -15.61 -35.98 42.07
C PRO A 169 -15.50 -37.50 41.88
N SER A 170 -16.48 -38.22 42.40
CA SER A 170 -16.69 -39.66 42.16
C SER A 170 -15.51 -40.56 42.54
N VAL A 171 -14.73 -40.16 43.55
CA VAL A 171 -13.56 -40.92 44.01
C VAL A 171 -13.98 -42.11 44.89
N SER A 172 -13.43 -43.27 44.58
CA SER A 172 -13.49 -44.49 45.41
C SER A 172 -12.18 -45.26 45.30
N GLY A 173 -11.93 -46.21 46.21
CA GLY A 173 -10.73 -47.04 46.15
C GLY A 173 -10.82 -48.14 45.08
N GLY A 174 -9.67 -48.52 44.52
CA GLY A 174 -9.53 -49.56 43.49
C GLY A 174 -9.53 -49.03 42.06
N HIS A 175 -9.05 -47.80 41.85
CA HIS A 175 -9.05 -47.09 40.58
C HIS A 175 -7.65 -46.63 40.19
N VAL A 176 -7.43 -46.39 38.90
CA VAL A 176 -6.18 -45.80 38.41
C VAL A 176 -6.32 -44.30 38.24
N ALA A 177 -5.20 -43.60 38.44
CA ALA A 177 -5.08 -42.16 38.32
C ALA A 177 -3.76 -41.77 37.65
N ALA A 178 -3.66 -40.59 37.08
CA ALA A 178 -2.41 -40.02 36.61
C ALA A 178 -2.42 -38.51 36.82
N LEU A 179 -1.30 -37.96 37.29
CA LEU A 179 -1.19 -36.54 37.64
C LEU A 179 -0.42 -35.78 36.56
N LEU A 180 -1.03 -34.72 36.05
CA LEU A 180 -0.44 -33.81 35.07
C LEU A 180 -0.44 -32.39 35.65
N ASN A 181 0.69 -31.71 35.61
CA ASN A 181 0.82 -30.31 36.05
C ASN A 181 1.20 -29.44 34.86
N PHE A 182 0.56 -28.28 34.72
CA PHE A 182 0.78 -27.32 33.64
C PHE A 182 1.05 -25.94 34.23
N ASN A 183 2.24 -25.42 33.94
CA ASN A 183 2.63 -24.08 34.37
C ASN A 183 2.36 -23.07 33.24
N ASN A 184 2.22 -21.79 33.60
CA ASN A 184 1.84 -20.71 32.68
C ASN A 184 2.64 -20.67 31.36
N GLY A 185 3.93 -21.03 31.37
CA GLY A 185 4.79 -21.08 30.17
C GLY A 185 4.51 -22.24 29.22
N GLN A 186 3.85 -23.31 29.66
CA GLN A 186 3.50 -24.49 28.84
C GLN A 186 2.11 -24.36 28.17
N LEU A 187 1.32 -23.35 28.55
CA LEU A 187 -0.04 -23.12 28.07
C LEU A 187 -0.12 -22.14 26.88
N SER A 188 1.02 -21.58 26.46
CA SER A 188 1.15 -20.67 25.33
C SER A 188 1.84 -21.37 24.15
N SER A 189 1.09 -21.76 23.12
CA SER A 189 1.67 -22.31 21.88
C SER A 189 2.04 -21.18 20.91
N ASN A 190 3.32 -20.78 20.89
CA ASN A 190 3.81 -19.63 20.11
C ASN A 190 4.61 -20.02 18.86
N TYR A 191 4.43 -21.22 18.30
CA TYR A 191 5.29 -21.68 17.20
C TYR A 191 4.59 -21.64 15.84
N LEU A 192 5.15 -20.83 14.94
CA LEU A 192 4.95 -20.96 13.50
C LEU A 192 6.03 -21.89 12.95
N TYR A 193 5.73 -23.18 12.80
CA TYR A 193 6.64 -24.16 12.22
C TYR A 193 6.42 -24.25 10.71
N ARG A 194 7.46 -24.05 9.89
CA ARG A 194 7.39 -24.14 8.43
C ARG A 194 8.61 -24.85 7.87
N ASN A 195 8.40 -26.09 7.41
CA ASN A 195 9.28 -26.78 6.48
C ASN A 195 8.46 -27.16 5.25
N ALA A 196 9.09 -27.18 4.08
CA ALA A 196 8.39 -27.56 2.86
C ALA A 196 7.96 -29.03 2.91
N VAL A 197 6.71 -29.31 2.56
CA VAL A 197 6.18 -30.67 2.34
C VAL A 197 6.10 -30.90 0.83
N PRO A 198 7.00 -31.70 0.23
CA PRO A 198 6.98 -31.95 -1.21
C PRO A 198 5.66 -32.55 -1.68
N GLY A 199 5.14 -32.05 -2.82
CA GLY A 199 3.90 -32.57 -3.42
C GLY A 199 2.59 -32.14 -2.74
N GLN A 200 2.64 -31.38 -1.63
CA GLN A 200 1.46 -30.96 -0.87
C GLN A 200 1.38 -29.44 -0.76
N GLN A 201 0.98 -28.75 -1.84
CA GLN A 201 0.97 -27.29 -1.91
C GLN A 201 0.08 -26.66 -0.83
N GLN A 202 -1.06 -27.28 -0.52
CA GLN A 202 -1.99 -26.82 0.51
C GLN A 202 -1.38 -26.78 1.92
N LEU A 203 -0.33 -27.57 2.18
CA LEU A 203 0.40 -27.56 3.45
C LEU A 203 1.54 -26.53 3.46
N ASN A 204 1.94 -26.03 2.28
CA ASN A 204 2.97 -25.00 2.12
C ASN A 204 2.37 -23.58 2.01
N THR A 205 1.06 -23.46 1.81
CA THR A 205 0.33 -22.20 1.65
C THR A 205 -0.52 -21.86 2.88
N MET A 206 -0.63 -20.57 3.20
CA MET A 206 -1.55 -20.10 4.25
C MET A 206 -2.94 -19.88 3.63
N ASN A 207 -3.97 -20.53 4.16
CA ASN A 207 -5.36 -20.36 3.71
C ASN A 207 -6.12 -19.28 4.50
N THR A 208 -5.45 -18.65 5.46
CA THR A 208 -5.92 -17.48 6.20
C THR A 208 -4.81 -16.44 6.25
N PRO A 209 -5.11 -15.13 6.22
CA PRO A 209 -4.10 -14.09 6.38
C PRO A 209 -3.37 -14.21 7.72
N VAL A 210 -2.06 -13.94 7.71
CA VAL A 210 -1.30 -13.68 8.93
C VAL A 210 -1.43 -12.20 9.25
N ILE A 211 -2.06 -11.91 10.37
CA ILE A 211 -2.23 -10.54 10.86
C ILE A 211 -1.21 -10.31 11.96
N TYR A 212 -0.27 -9.39 11.73
CA TYR A 212 0.66 -8.95 12.75
C TYR A 212 -0.12 -8.22 13.86
N GLY A 213 0.06 -8.68 15.11
CA GLY A 213 -0.63 -8.14 16.28
C GLY A 213 -0.16 -6.73 16.66
N PRO A 214 -0.78 -6.11 17.68
CA PRO A 214 -0.50 -4.73 18.07
C PRO A 214 0.98 -4.44 18.39
N GLY A 215 1.72 -5.42 18.93
CA GLY A 215 3.16 -5.29 19.22
C GLY A 215 4.08 -5.23 17.99
N ALA A 216 3.54 -5.47 16.79
CA ALA A 216 4.24 -5.36 15.52
C ALA A 216 3.68 -4.21 14.66
N ILE A 217 3.03 -3.23 15.30
CA ILE A 217 2.63 -1.98 14.65
C ILE A 217 3.82 -1.00 14.72
N GLY A 218 4.37 -0.68 13.55
CA GLY A 218 5.48 0.26 13.39
C GLY A 218 5.02 1.60 12.81
N THR A 219 5.82 2.64 13.01
CA THR A 219 5.67 3.92 12.33
C THR A 219 6.87 4.14 11.42
N LEU A 220 6.65 4.59 10.18
CA LEU A 220 7.72 4.79 9.20
C LEU A 220 8.84 5.68 9.77
N ASN A 221 10.09 5.27 9.54
CA ASN A 221 11.32 5.91 10.00
C ASN A 221 11.55 5.94 11.53
N GLN A 222 10.69 5.32 12.33
CA GLN A 222 10.91 5.15 13.77
C GLN A 222 11.82 3.95 14.08
N PRO A 223 12.53 3.98 15.23
CA PRO A 223 13.37 2.87 15.66
C PRO A 223 12.61 1.54 15.73
N CYS A 224 13.29 0.47 15.36
CA CYS A 224 12.80 -0.90 15.48
C CYS A 224 13.96 -1.84 15.78
N SER A 225 13.65 -2.96 16.42
CA SER A 225 14.60 -4.02 16.72
C SER A 225 13.83 -5.34 16.90
N PRO A 226 14.37 -6.47 16.43
CA PRO A 226 15.60 -6.63 15.65
C PRO A 226 15.42 -6.27 14.16
N VAL A 227 16.52 -5.96 13.46
CA VAL A 227 16.56 -5.86 12.00
C VAL A 227 16.09 -7.20 11.40
N GLY A 228 15.26 -7.12 10.37
CA GLY A 228 14.58 -8.27 9.76
C GLY A 228 13.18 -8.56 10.33
N ALA A 229 12.75 -7.86 11.38
CA ALA A 229 11.37 -7.96 11.86
C ALA A 229 10.35 -7.50 10.79
N PHE A 230 9.24 -8.23 10.65
CA PHE A 230 8.10 -7.83 9.83
C PHE A 230 6.95 -7.33 10.71
N GLY A 231 6.28 -6.29 10.24
CA GLY A 231 5.17 -5.67 10.93
C GLY A 231 4.24 -4.94 9.97
N ARG A 232 3.41 -4.05 10.52
CA ARG A 232 2.50 -3.22 9.73
C ARG A 232 2.38 -1.82 10.32
N ASP A 233 1.87 -0.86 9.56
CA ASP A 233 1.42 0.42 10.14
C ASP A 233 0.00 0.31 10.73
N SER A 234 -0.51 1.43 11.26
CA SER A 234 -1.86 1.51 11.84
C SER A 234 -2.97 1.26 10.81
N MET A 235 -2.70 1.46 9.52
CA MET A 235 -3.63 1.26 8.40
C MET A 235 -3.50 -0.14 7.76
N GLY A 236 -2.50 -0.93 8.16
CA GLY A 236 -2.26 -2.29 7.68
C GLY A 236 -1.24 -2.43 6.55
N ALA A 237 -0.50 -1.37 6.19
CA ALA A 237 0.56 -1.46 5.20
C ALA A 237 1.78 -2.20 5.78
N SER A 238 2.37 -3.11 4.99
CA SER A 238 3.50 -3.93 5.43
C SER A 238 4.78 -3.12 5.64
N LEU A 239 5.39 -3.30 6.81
CA LEU A 239 6.69 -2.73 7.19
C LEU A 239 7.71 -3.83 7.46
N SER A 240 8.97 -3.51 7.21
CA SER A 240 10.11 -4.33 7.62
C SER A 240 11.10 -3.47 8.39
N CYS A 241 11.67 -4.01 9.46
CA CYS A 241 12.75 -3.38 10.19
C CYS A 241 14.05 -3.55 9.40
N GLN A 242 14.65 -2.44 8.97
CA GLN A 242 15.85 -2.43 8.13
C GLN A 242 16.94 -1.53 8.75
N GLY A 243 18.20 -1.77 8.41
CA GLY A 243 19.33 -0.99 8.91
C GLY A 243 20.38 -1.86 9.59
N ILE A 244 21.04 -1.32 10.62
CA ILE A 244 22.08 -2.00 11.40
C ILE A 244 21.55 -2.22 12.81
N ASP A 245 21.60 -3.46 13.30
CA ASP A 245 21.22 -3.76 14.68
C ASP A 245 22.14 -3.07 15.70
N PRO A 246 21.59 -2.54 16.81
CA PRO A 246 20.19 -2.55 17.24
C PRO A 246 19.38 -1.34 16.74
N ASN A 247 19.94 -0.50 15.88
CA ASN A 247 19.38 0.79 15.46
C ASN A 247 18.56 0.71 14.15
N GLY A 248 17.86 -0.41 13.94
CA GLY A 248 16.99 -0.56 12.80
C GLY A 248 15.89 0.52 12.76
N LYS A 249 15.37 0.80 11.57
CA LYS A 249 14.19 1.66 11.38
C LYS A 249 13.12 0.95 10.58
N TRP A 250 11.86 1.22 10.93
CA TRP A 250 10.73 0.74 10.17
C TRP A 250 10.72 1.38 8.79
N GLN A 251 10.80 0.55 7.76
CA GLN A 251 10.76 0.95 6.36
C GLN A 251 9.67 0.18 5.62
N LYS A 252 9.26 0.69 4.44
CA LYS A 252 8.32 -0.01 3.57
C LYS A 252 8.89 -1.39 3.22
N ALA A 253 8.08 -2.44 3.35
CA ALA A 253 8.50 -3.81 3.01
C ALA A 253 8.69 -4.02 1.49
N SER A 254 8.26 -3.07 0.66
CA SER A 254 8.46 -3.04 -0.79
C SER A 254 9.36 -1.87 -1.18
N THR A 255 10.26 -2.11 -2.11
CA THR A 255 11.17 -1.13 -2.71
C THR A 255 10.53 -0.34 -3.85
N SER A 256 9.22 -0.03 -3.78
CA SER A 256 8.62 0.86 -4.79
C SER A 256 9.18 2.27 -4.57
N PRO A 257 9.96 2.83 -5.52
CA PRO A 257 10.54 4.16 -5.34
C PRO A 257 9.42 5.19 -5.22
N ASN A 258 9.65 6.24 -4.43
CA ASN A 258 8.68 7.33 -4.37
C ASN A 258 8.82 8.16 -5.65
N MET A 259 7.71 8.64 -6.19
CA MET A 259 7.73 9.63 -7.27
C MET A 259 7.78 11.03 -6.67
N TYR A 260 8.78 11.81 -7.02
CA TYR A 260 8.89 13.21 -6.67
C TYR A 260 8.71 14.07 -7.93
N ARG A 261 7.88 15.10 -7.80
CA ARG A 261 7.59 16.08 -8.86
C ARG A 261 8.15 17.44 -8.47
N TYR A 262 8.99 17.99 -9.33
CA TYR A 262 9.50 19.35 -9.23
C TYR A 262 8.86 20.21 -10.32
N VAL A 263 8.26 21.35 -9.95
CA VAL A 263 7.56 22.25 -10.89
C VAL A 263 8.26 23.59 -10.90
N PHE A 264 8.66 24.06 -12.08
CA PHE A 264 9.36 25.31 -12.30
C PHE A 264 8.54 26.22 -13.22
N THR A 265 8.14 27.37 -12.68
CA THR A 265 7.45 28.46 -13.41
C THR A 265 8.34 29.68 -13.61
N SER A 266 9.60 29.59 -13.18
CA SER A 266 10.65 30.59 -13.37
C SER A 266 12.00 29.89 -13.51
N SER A 267 12.91 30.48 -14.28
CA SER A 267 14.23 29.93 -14.49
C SER A 267 15.03 29.85 -13.18
N THR A 268 15.68 28.72 -12.94
CA THR A 268 16.49 28.45 -11.74
C THR A 268 17.45 27.29 -12.01
N SER A 269 18.40 27.08 -11.10
CA SER A 269 19.18 25.84 -11.06
C SER A 269 18.45 24.76 -10.24
N TRP A 270 18.61 23.49 -10.62
CA TRP A 270 18.11 22.32 -9.88
C TRP A 270 19.15 21.22 -9.82
N THR A 271 19.43 20.70 -8.62
CA THR A 271 20.40 19.62 -8.41
C THR A 271 19.71 18.27 -8.45
N VAL A 272 20.19 17.37 -9.31
CA VAL A 272 19.69 16.00 -9.44
C VAL A 272 19.90 15.24 -8.12
N PRO A 273 18.85 14.69 -7.50
CA PRO A 273 18.97 13.93 -6.27
C PRO A 273 19.94 12.74 -6.40
N SER A 274 20.60 12.38 -5.30
CA SER A 274 21.52 11.23 -5.29
C SER A 274 20.80 9.94 -5.71
N GLY A 275 21.45 9.15 -6.57
CA GLY A 275 20.90 7.89 -7.08
C GLY A 275 19.96 8.03 -8.29
N VAL A 276 19.50 9.25 -8.63
CA VAL A 276 18.64 9.48 -9.79
C VAL A 276 19.49 9.52 -11.07
N LYS A 277 19.14 8.66 -12.04
CA LYS A 277 19.83 8.56 -13.35
C LYS A 277 18.96 8.95 -14.54
N SER A 278 17.66 9.16 -14.31
CA SER A 278 16.72 9.56 -15.34
C SER A 278 15.54 10.30 -14.72
N ALA A 279 14.87 11.10 -15.54
CA ALA A 279 13.61 11.75 -15.21
C ALA A 279 12.64 11.69 -16.39
N LEU A 280 11.35 11.73 -16.09
CA LEU A 280 10.36 12.12 -17.09
C LEU A 280 10.18 13.63 -16.97
N VAL A 281 10.57 14.36 -18.02
CA VAL A 281 10.48 15.82 -18.04
C VAL A 281 9.31 16.22 -18.89
N THR A 282 8.44 17.04 -18.31
CA THR A 282 7.31 17.65 -19.00
C THR A 282 7.51 19.15 -19.12
N MET A 283 7.43 19.74 -20.31
CA MET A 283 7.63 21.19 -20.45
C MET A 283 6.78 21.82 -21.57
N ALA A 284 6.65 23.14 -21.51
CA ALA A 284 6.08 23.99 -22.54
C ALA A 284 6.93 25.27 -22.66
N GLY A 285 7.08 25.79 -23.88
CA GLY A 285 7.69 27.09 -24.15
C GLY A 285 6.76 28.25 -23.76
N GLY A 286 7.26 29.48 -23.81
CA GLY A 286 6.45 30.68 -23.59
C GLY A 286 5.43 30.90 -24.72
N GLY A 287 4.22 31.33 -24.38
CA GLY A 287 3.20 31.64 -25.37
C GLY A 287 3.53 32.91 -26.16
N ALA A 288 3.19 32.93 -27.45
CA ALA A 288 3.30 34.14 -28.25
C ALA A 288 2.19 35.13 -27.93
N SER A 289 2.37 36.36 -28.35
CA SER A 289 1.31 37.37 -28.32
C SER A 289 0.53 37.33 -29.64
N GLY A 290 -0.72 37.79 -29.61
CA GLY A 290 -1.51 37.97 -30.83
C GLY A 290 -0.94 39.08 -31.71
N LEU A 291 -1.65 39.43 -32.78
CA LEU A 291 -1.33 40.64 -33.55
C LEU A 291 -1.21 41.84 -32.60
N GLY A 292 -0.13 42.60 -32.75
CA GLY A 292 0.09 43.84 -32.01
C GLY A 292 -1.05 44.83 -32.22
N TRP A 293 -1.03 45.90 -31.42
CA TRP A 293 -2.06 46.92 -31.40
C TRP A 293 -2.33 47.49 -32.79
N ARG A 294 -3.59 47.55 -33.21
CA ARG A 294 -3.97 48.09 -34.51
C ARG A 294 -5.43 48.53 -34.54
N PHE A 295 -5.75 49.42 -35.45
CA PHE A 295 -7.12 49.73 -35.84
C PHE A 295 -7.48 48.69 -36.89
N ALA A 296 -8.38 47.74 -36.68
CA ALA A 296 -8.41 46.60 -37.62
C ALA A 296 -9.76 45.94 -37.85
N SER A 297 -9.83 45.38 -39.06
CA SER A 297 -10.81 44.45 -39.55
C SER A 297 -10.38 42.99 -39.38
N GLN A 298 -9.22 42.72 -38.75
CA GLN A 298 -8.74 41.38 -38.48
C GLN A 298 -8.12 41.25 -37.10
N TYR A 299 -8.12 40.03 -36.58
CA TYR A 299 -7.28 39.64 -35.47
C TYR A 299 -6.67 38.26 -35.70
N ILE A 300 -5.52 38.02 -35.08
CA ILE A 300 -4.96 36.68 -34.86
C ILE A 300 -4.48 36.69 -33.41
N THR A 301 -4.97 35.78 -32.58
CA THR A 301 -4.53 35.63 -31.19
C THR A 301 -3.16 34.94 -31.14
N GLY A 302 -2.48 35.01 -30.00
CA GLY A 302 -1.17 34.37 -29.85
C GLY A 302 -1.26 32.85 -29.96
N SER A 303 -0.24 32.23 -30.56
CA SER A 303 -0.07 30.77 -30.55
C SER A 303 0.56 30.30 -29.23
N SER A 304 0.32 29.04 -28.84
CA SER A 304 0.99 28.47 -27.67
C SER A 304 2.48 28.17 -27.94
N GLY A 305 3.28 28.16 -26.87
CA GLY A 305 4.69 27.75 -26.88
C GLY A 305 4.81 26.24 -26.76
N GLY A 306 4.81 25.56 -27.90
CA GLY A 306 4.70 24.12 -27.93
C GLY A 306 3.40 23.62 -27.32
N PHE A 307 3.16 22.33 -27.47
CA PHE A 307 2.23 21.60 -26.63
C PHE A 307 3.01 21.05 -25.45
N VAL A 308 2.28 20.77 -24.38
CA VAL A 308 2.86 20.06 -23.24
C VAL A 308 3.36 18.71 -23.73
N PHE A 309 4.67 18.52 -23.66
CA PHE A 309 5.29 17.26 -24.01
C PHE A 309 5.95 16.64 -22.80
N SER A 310 5.95 15.31 -22.75
CA SER A 310 6.73 14.55 -21.78
C SER A 310 7.76 13.70 -22.52
N ALA A 311 9.01 13.77 -22.09
CA ALA A 311 10.08 12.93 -22.63
C ALA A 311 10.99 12.42 -21.52
N PRO A 312 11.46 11.17 -21.60
CA PRO A 312 12.50 10.69 -20.70
C PRO A 312 13.83 11.37 -21.03
N VAL A 313 14.55 11.79 -19.99
CA VAL A 313 15.90 12.33 -20.10
C VAL A 313 16.84 11.53 -19.21
N ASN A 314 18.06 11.31 -19.69
CA ASN A 314 19.14 10.77 -18.87
C ASN A 314 19.74 11.90 -18.03
N LEU A 315 20.01 11.62 -16.76
CA LEU A 315 20.53 12.59 -15.79
C LEU A 315 21.80 12.05 -15.13
N THR A 316 22.69 12.96 -14.74
CA THR A 316 23.85 12.64 -13.90
C THR A 316 23.51 12.93 -12.43
N ALA A 317 23.53 11.91 -11.59
CA ALA A 317 23.23 12.06 -10.15
C ALA A 317 24.16 13.10 -9.49
N GLY A 318 23.59 14.02 -8.72
CA GLY A 318 24.33 15.10 -8.06
C GLY A 318 24.71 16.28 -8.96
N GLU A 319 24.48 16.20 -10.27
CA GLU A 319 24.73 17.32 -11.19
C GLU A 319 23.71 18.45 -10.96
N THR A 320 24.14 19.70 -11.07
CA THR A 320 23.24 20.86 -11.02
C THR A 320 22.93 21.33 -12.43
N LEU A 321 21.67 21.16 -12.83
CA LEU A 321 21.14 21.53 -14.13
C LEU A 321 20.63 22.97 -14.10
N SER A 322 20.70 23.64 -15.26
CA SER A 322 19.99 24.91 -15.48
C SER A 322 18.60 24.62 -16.05
N VAL A 323 17.57 25.05 -15.33
CA VAL A 323 16.18 24.99 -15.75
C VAL A 323 15.79 26.37 -16.26
N VAL A 324 15.55 26.50 -17.57
CA VAL A 324 15.11 27.72 -18.22
C VAL A 324 13.62 27.62 -18.50
N VAL A 325 12.85 28.57 -17.98
CA VAL A 325 11.42 28.70 -18.28
C VAL A 325 11.24 29.84 -19.27
N GLY A 326 10.72 29.52 -20.46
CA GLY A 326 10.51 30.50 -21.52
C GLY A 326 9.46 31.53 -21.13
N LYS A 327 9.79 32.82 -21.27
CA LYS A 327 8.85 33.92 -21.03
C LYS A 327 7.76 34.00 -22.09
N GLY A 328 6.55 34.31 -21.62
CA GLY A 328 5.47 34.70 -22.49
C GLY A 328 5.79 36.01 -23.19
N ALA A 329 5.35 36.13 -24.43
CA ALA A 329 5.53 37.35 -25.20
C ALA A 329 4.77 38.54 -24.58
N PRO A 330 5.28 39.77 -24.70
CA PRO A 330 4.57 40.96 -24.23
C PRO A 330 3.28 41.21 -25.01
N GLY A 331 2.29 41.83 -24.36
CA GLY A 331 1.07 42.34 -25.00
C GLY A 331 1.08 43.87 -24.99
N TYR A 332 0.51 44.47 -26.02
CA TYR A 332 0.48 45.92 -26.22
C TYR A 332 -0.92 46.38 -26.60
N GLY A 333 -1.38 47.42 -25.91
CA GLY A 333 -2.69 48.03 -26.15
C GLY A 333 -2.58 49.54 -26.40
N PRO A 334 -3.69 50.15 -26.87
CA PRO A 334 -3.75 51.60 -27.05
C PRO A 334 -3.60 52.30 -25.70
N LEU A 335 -2.95 53.46 -25.69
CA LEU A 335 -2.83 54.30 -24.51
C LEU A 335 -3.86 55.43 -24.57
N ASP A 336 -4.47 55.79 -23.45
CA ASP A 336 -5.35 56.95 -23.36
C ASP A 336 -4.52 58.24 -23.49
N SER A 337 -4.90 59.12 -24.42
CA SER A 337 -4.23 60.41 -24.62
C SER A 337 -4.60 61.48 -23.58
N GLY A 338 -5.60 61.23 -22.73
CA GLY A 338 -6.19 62.18 -21.80
C GLY A 338 -7.10 63.22 -22.46
N ARG A 339 -7.28 63.16 -23.79
CA ARG A 339 -8.14 64.06 -24.55
C ARG A 339 -9.51 63.41 -24.78
N LEU A 340 -10.59 64.13 -24.47
CA LEU A 340 -11.94 63.69 -24.79
C LEU A 340 -12.20 63.84 -26.30
N ALA A 341 -12.97 62.92 -26.86
CA ALA A 341 -13.61 63.10 -28.16
C ALA A 341 -14.56 64.32 -28.12
N PRO A 342 -14.91 64.92 -29.28
CA PRO A 342 -15.91 65.96 -29.38
C PRO A 342 -17.21 65.61 -28.63
N PRO A 343 -17.99 66.63 -28.19
CA PRO A 343 -19.08 66.48 -27.22
C PRO A 343 -20.17 65.47 -27.60
N GLU A 344 -20.25 65.08 -28.87
CA GLU A 344 -21.18 64.07 -29.39
C GLU A 344 -20.78 62.61 -29.05
N TYR A 345 -19.62 62.36 -28.44
CA TYR A 345 -19.14 61.03 -28.06
C TYR A 345 -18.53 60.98 -26.65
N VAL A 346 -18.78 59.89 -25.90
CA VAL A 346 -18.36 59.69 -24.49
C VAL A 346 -17.03 58.92 -24.38
N TYR A 347 -16.11 59.08 -25.33
CA TYR A 347 -14.88 58.28 -25.40
C TYR A 347 -13.61 59.14 -25.32
N HIS A 348 -12.58 58.59 -24.69
CA HIS A 348 -11.23 59.15 -24.73
C HIS A 348 -10.56 58.85 -26.07
N ILE A 349 -9.77 59.80 -26.58
CA ILE A 349 -8.93 59.61 -27.75
C ILE A 349 -7.73 58.75 -27.32
N MET A 350 -7.48 57.67 -28.05
CA MET A 350 -6.36 56.76 -27.84
C MET A 350 -5.17 57.12 -28.74
N VAL A 351 -3.97 56.76 -28.31
CA VAL A 351 -2.72 56.88 -29.08
C VAL A 351 -2.00 55.53 -29.16
N PRO A 352 -1.19 55.31 -30.22
CA PRO A 352 -0.36 54.12 -30.32
C PRO A 352 0.58 53.96 -29.12
N PRO A 353 0.80 52.72 -28.62
CA PRO A 353 1.84 52.46 -27.63
C PRO A 353 3.24 52.71 -28.21
N SER A 354 4.17 53.22 -27.40
CA SER A 354 5.54 53.56 -27.85
C SER A 354 6.42 52.37 -28.20
N ASN A 355 6.09 51.18 -27.69
CA ASN A 355 6.93 49.98 -27.76
C ASN A 355 6.39 48.92 -28.73
N ASP A 356 5.33 49.23 -29.48
CA ASP A 356 4.73 48.34 -30.46
C ASP A 356 4.45 49.08 -31.76
N ASP A 357 4.85 48.45 -32.86
CA ASP A 357 4.64 48.97 -34.21
C ASP A 357 3.28 48.55 -34.77
N GLY A 358 2.58 47.64 -34.07
CA GLY A 358 1.30 47.11 -34.48
C GLY A 358 1.36 46.26 -35.75
N LEU A 359 2.55 45.93 -36.25
CA LEU A 359 2.74 45.19 -37.51
C LEU A 359 2.69 43.67 -37.29
N GLY A 360 3.04 43.18 -36.11
CA GLY A 360 2.97 41.75 -35.77
C GLY A 360 3.05 41.48 -34.27
N GLY A 361 2.70 40.27 -33.89
CA GLY A 361 2.90 39.75 -32.55
C GLY A 361 4.38 39.45 -32.27
N TYR A 362 4.71 39.40 -31.00
CA TYR A 362 6.00 39.01 -30.46
C TYR A 362 6.03 37.52 -30.15
N PRO A 363 7.16 36.82 -30.39
CA PRO A 363 7.31 35.42 -30.07
C PRO A 363 7.49 35.22 -28.56
N GLY A 364 7.07 34.07 -28.06
CA GLY A 364 7.45 33.62 -26.73
C GLY A 364 8.87 33.06 -26.73
N GLU A 365 9.50 33.02 -25.57
CA GLU A 365 10.83 32.42 -25.41
C GLU A 365 10.73 30.90 -25.20
N ARG A 366 11.84 30.20 -25.42
CA ARG A 366 11.95 28.75 -25.24
C ARG A 366 12.16 28.35 -23.78
N SER A 367 11.65 27.18 -23.40
CA SER A 367 11.99 26.48 -22.16
C SER A 367 13.06 25.43 -22.44
N GLN A 368 14.05 25.31 -21.56
CA GLN A 368 15.18 24.39 -21.73
C GLN A 368 15.55 23.71 -20.41
N LEU A 369 16.01 22.46 -20.51
CA LEU A 369 16.73 21.77 -19.46
C LEU A 369 18.17 21.54 -19.93
N ILE A 370 19.13 22.14 -19.22
CA ILE A 370 20.52 22.20 -19.67
C ILE A 370 21.41 21.52 -18.62
N SER A 371 22.13 20.49 -19.06
CA SER A 371 23.18 19.83 -18.30
C SER A 371 24.53 20.46 -18.62
N PRO A 372 25.35 20.80 -17.61
CA PRO A 372 26.74 21.20 -17.81
C PRO A 372 27.57 20.15 -18.57
N SER A 373 27.31 18.86 -18.35
CA SER A 373 28.07 17.77 -18.98
C SER A 373 27.53 17.31 -20.33
N GLN A 374 26.24 17.50 -20.61
CA GLN A 374 25.57 16.95 -21.80
C GLN A 374 24.96 18.02 -22.72
N GLY A 375 25.00 19.30 -22.34
CA GLY A 375 24.39 20.39 -23.09
C GLY A 375 22.87 20.48 -22.89
N VAL A 376 22.15 20.96 -23.90
CA VAL A 376 20.68 21.03 -23.85
C VAL A 376 20.12 19.61 -23.91
N LEU A 377 19.64 19.11 -22.77
CA LEU A 377 19.01 17.80 -22.68
C LEU A 377 17.65 17.80 -23.37
N LEU A 378 16.94 18.92 -23.23
CA LEU A 378 15.56 19.03 -23.66
C LEU A 378 15.16 20.49 -23.87
N GLU A 379 14.38 20.76 -24.93
CA GLU A 379 13.96 22.10 -25.32
C GLU A 379 12.55 22.09 -25.89
N CYS A 380 11.75 23.08 -25.47
CA CYS A 380 10.49 23.43 -26.12
C CYS A 380 10.50 24.89 -26.53
N ASP A 381 10.27 25.15 -27.81
CA ASP A 381 10.26 26.50 -28.33
C ASP A 381 8.98 27.25 -27.99
N GLY A 382 9.12 28.57 -27.83
CA GLY A 382 7.99 29.46 -27.63
C GLY A 382 7.11 29.56 -28.87
N GLY A 383 5.91 30.13 -28.70
CA GLY A 383 5.01 30.36 -29.82
C GLY A 383 5.58 31.44 -30.74
N SER A 384 5.40 31.31 -32.06
CA SER A 384 5.75 32.42 -32.96
C SER A 384 4.72 33.53 -32.87
N GLY A 385 5.18 34.78 -33.01
CA GLY A 385 4.28 35.93 -33.10
C GLY A 385 3.40 35.85 -34.35
N ALA A 386 2.15 36.27 -34.24
CA ALA A 386 1.26 36.35 -35.39
C ALA A 386 1.73 37.45 -36.36
N THR A 387 1.70 37.21 -37.67
CA THR A 387 2.12 38.21 -38.68
C THR A 387 1.06 38.37 -39.76
N THR A 388 1.04 39.55 -40.40
CA THR A 388 0.18 39.86 -41.55
C THR A 388 0.99 40.60 -42.61
N VAL A 389 0.73 40.35 -43.88
CA VAL A 389 1.56 40.84 -45.01
C VAL A 389 1.39 42.32 -45.37
N THR A 390 0.36 43.02 -44.86
CA THR A 390 0.10 44.43 -45.22
C THR A 390 -0.59 45.19 -44.09
N ALA A 391 -0.12 46.41 -43.80
CA ALA A 391 -0.83 47.43 -43.02
C ALA A 391 -0.71 48.77 -43.77
N ASP A 392 -1.79 49.55 -43.84
CA ASP A 392 -1.77 50.83 -44.56
C ASP A 392 -1.22 51.96 -43.69
N THR A 393 -0.55 52.94 -44.30
CA THR A 393 0.15 54.03 -43.59
C THR A 393 -0.67 55.34 -43.58
N ILE A 394 -0.49 56.16 -42.54
CA ILE A 394 -0.97 57.55 -42.51
C ILE A 394 0.14 58.48 -43.01
N ASN A 395 -0.21 59.37 -43.92
CA ASN A 395 0.61 60.51 -44.32
C ASN A 395 0.78 61.47 -43.12
N GLY A 396 2.00 61.62 -42.59
CA GLY A 396 2.28 62.51 -41.45
C GLY A 396 3.18 61.95 -40.33
N GLY A 397 3.73 60.74 -40.49
CA GLY A 397 4.77 60.21 -39.59
C GLY A 397 4.27 59.43 -38.37
N VAL A 398 2.96 59.30 -38.15
CA VAL A 398 2.38 58.37 -37.18
C VAL A 398 1.81 57.18 -37.93
N LEU A 399 2.46 56.01 -37.82
CA LEU A 399 1.94 54.76 -38.38
C LEU A 399 0.83 54.26 -37.47
N ILE A 400 -0.43 54.37 -37.90
CA ILE A 400 -1.55 53.65 -37.27
C ILE A 400 -1.87 52.49 -38.21
N PRO A 401 -1.45 51.26 -37.88
CA PRO A 401 -1.79 50.09 -38.70
C PRO A 401 -3.31 49.93 -38.70
N GLY A 402 -3.95 50.10 -39.86
CA GLY A 402 -5.40 49.91 -39.95
C GLY A 402 -6.17 50.59 -41.07
N PRO A 403 -7.46 50.24 -41.23
CA PRO A 403 -8.30 50.83 -42.25
C PRO A 403 -8.69 52.26 -41.84
N ASN A 404 -7.95 53.25 -42.35
CA ASN A 404 -8.50 54.57 -42.62
C ASN A 404 -9.53 54.46 -43.74
N ASN A 405 -10.34 55.50 -43.99
CA ASN A 405 -11.34 55.47 -45.07
C ASN A 405 -10.70 55.07 -46.41
N GLY A 406 -10.98 53.86 -46.91
CA GLY A 406 -10.39 53.29 -48.14
C GLY A 406 -9.25 52.27 -47.97
N ALA A 407 -8.82 51.93 -46.75
CA ALA A 407 -7.75 50.96 -46.51
C ALA A 407 -8.29 49.54 -46.25
N TRP A 408 -7.68 48.54 -46.90
CA TRP A 408 -8.11 47.14 -46.89
C TRP A 408 -6.94 46.28 -46.42
N ALA A 409 -7.22 45.19 -45.70
CA ALA A 409 -6.20 44.13 -45.60
C ALA A 409 -5.98 43.61 -47.02
N TYR A 410 -4.71 43.51 -47.45
CA TYR A 410 -4.33 43.04 -48.78
C TYR A 410 -4.64 44.00 -49.95
N SER A 411 -4.75 45.31 -49.73
CA SER A 411 -5.04 46.32 -50.78
C SER A 411 -4.02 46.44 -51.91
N GLY A 412 -2.93 45.67 -51.90
CA GLY A 412 -1.91 45.66 -52.96
C GLY A 412 -1.00 46.90 -52.98
N LEU A 413 -1.12 47.83 -52.02
CA LEU A 413 -0.36 49.09 -51.95
C LEU A 413 1.09 48.95 -51.44
N GLY A 414 1.72 47.79 -51.67
CA GLY A 414 3.11 47.52 -51.30
C GLY A 414 3.28 46.83 -49.94
N THR A 415 4.38 46.08 -49.80
CA THR A 415 4.75 45.36 -48.58
C THR A 415 5.43 46.31 -47.61
N ILE A 416 4.84 46.56 -46.43
CA ILE A 416 5.65 46.97 -45.29
C ILE A 416 6.52 45.76 -44.92
N PRO A 417 7.85 45.89 -44.78
CA PRO A 417 8.68 44.84 -44.24
C PRO A 417 8.21 44.52 -42.82
N VAL A 418 7.37 43.51 -42.67
CA VAL A 418 6.91 43.05 -41.36
C VAL A 418 8.14 42.49 -40.64
N PRO A 419 8.44 42.93 -39.41
CA PRO A 419 9.51 42.30 -38.64
C PRO A 419 9.17 40.82 -38.50
N ASN A 420 10.05 39.95 -39.01
CA ASN A 420 9.85 38.51 -38.96
C ASN A 420 10.08 38.01 -37.52
N ARG A 421 9.05 38.17 -36.68
CA ARG A 421 9.03 37.89 -35.23
C ARG A 421 8.71 36.41 -34.94
N VAL A 422 9.48 35.52 -35.55
CA VAL A 422 9.34 34.06 -35.38
C VAL A 422 10.02 33.61 -34.09
N ALA A 423 9.53 32.54 -33.48
CA ALA A 423 10.26 31.87 -32.41
C ALA A 423 11.66 31.44 -32.92
N ALA A 424 12.66 31.51 -32.03
CA ALA A 424 14.05 31.19 -32.35
C ALA A 424 14.49 29.94 -31.60
N GLY A 425 14.97 28.95 -32.34
CA GLY A 425 15.44 27.67 -31.81
C GLY A 425 15.57 26.62 -32.91
N PRO A 426 16.27 25.50 -32.66
CA PRO A 426 16.39 24.40 -33.61
C PRO A 426 15.06 23.66 -33.86
N TYR A 427 14.06 23.83 -32.99
CA TYR A 427 12.75 23.19 -33.09
C TYR A 427 11.63 24.20 -33.39
N ALA A 428 11.98 25.45 -33.67
CA ALA A 428 11.01 26.50 -33.90
C ALA A 428 10.33 26.25 -35.25
N ASN A 429 9.00 26.25 -35.25
CA ASN A 429 8.25 26.12 -36.49
C ASN A 429 8.38 27.43 -37.28
N GLY A 430 8.99 27.37 -38.46
CA GLY A 430 9.11 28.53 -39.34
C GLY A 430 7.74 29.00 -39.85
N GLY A 431 7.50 30.33 -39.86
CA GLY A 431 6.36 30.91 -40.57
C GLY A 431 5.14 31.34 -39.72
N GLY A 432 5.32 31.70 -38.45
CA GLY A 432 4.25 32.31 -37.64
C GLY A 432 3.29 31.31 -36.98
N GLY A 433 3.69 30.04 -36.88
CA GLY A 433 2.91 28.98 -36.23
C GLY A 433 3.19 28.80 -34.73
N PRO A 434 2.49 27.87 -34.07
CA PRO A 434 2.81 27.45 -32.71
C PRO A 434 4.24 26.91 -32.60
N GLY A 435 4.81 27.02 -31.40
CA GLY A 435 6.11 26.40 -31.09
C GLY A 435 6.02 24.87 -31.17
N ALA A 436 7.18 24.20 -31.18
CA ALA A 436 7.27 22.75 -31.07
C ALA A 436 8.35 22.37 -30.07
N CYS A 437 8.32 21.12 -29.62
CA CYS A 437 9.30 20.61 -28.68
C CYS A 437 10.03 19.39 -29.24
N GLY A 438 11.36 19.45 -29.33
CA GLY A 438 12.16 18.39 -29.93
C GLY A 438 11.98 18.24 -31.45
N TYR A 439 12.56 17.17 -32.01
CA TYR A 439 12.68 16.99 -33.46
C TYR A 439 11.36 16.63 -34.15
N SER A 440 11.28 16.83 -35.48
CA SER A 440 10.13 16.46 -36.34
C SER A 440 8.77 17.04 -35.91
N ALA A 441 8.76 18.24 -35.32
CA ALA A 441 7.54 18.89 -34.86
C ALA A 441 6.77 18.01 -33.84
N TYR A 442 7.50 17.40 -32.91
CA TYR A 442 6.87 16.75 -31.76
C TYR A 442 6.33 17.82 -30.79
N GLY A 443 5.20 17.51 -30.11
CA GLY A 443 4.57 18.47 -29.20
C GLY A 443 4.27 19.83 -29.84
N ILE A 444 3.72 19.87 -31.06
CA ILE A 444 3.30 21.13 -31.71
C ILE A 444 2.18 21.76 -30.90
N GLY A 445 2.37 23.03 -30.53
CA GLY A 445 1.37 23.81 -29.79
C GLY A 445 0.08 24.09 -30.57
N ASN A 446 -0.86 24.73 -29.90
CA ASN A 446 -2.12 25.12 -30.51
C ASN A 446 -1.97 26.47 -31.23
N PRO A 447 -2.45 26.58 -32.48
CA PRO A 447 -2.51 27.87 -33.16
C PRO A 447 -3.48 28.81 -32.44
N GLY A 448 -3.24 30.10 -32.57
CA GLY A 448 -4.22 31.11 -32.18
C GLY A 448 -5.46 31.11 -33.07
N GLN A 449 -6.55 31.70 -32.56
CA GLN A 449 -7.74 32.01 -33.33
C GLN A 449 -7.50 33.21 -34.25
N ASN A 450 -8.19 33.27 -35.37
CA ASN A 450 -8.18 34.43 -36.25
C ASN A 450 -9.58 34.77 -36.78
N ALA A 451 -9.77 36.01 -37.18
CA ALA A 451 -10.92 36.44 -37.97
C ALA A 451 -10.57 37.63 -38.83
N TYR A 452 -11.34 37.84 -39.90
CA TYR A 452 -11.20 38.95 -40.84
C TYR A 452 -12.58 39.40 -41.32
N THR A 453 -12.75 40.71 -41.50
CA THR A 453 -13.87 41.33 -42.22
C THR A 453 -13.37 42.17 -43.38
N PRO A 454 -13.86 41.94 -44.62
CA PRO A 454 -13.48 42.73 -45.78
C PRO A 454 -14.16 44.12 -45.81
N ASP A 455 -15.24 44.31 -45.05
CA ASP A 455 -15.98 45.57 -44.96
C ASP A 455 -16.21 45.93 -43.48
N PRO A 456 -15.17 46.42 -42.78
CA PRO A 456 -15.27 46.76 -41.35
C PRO A 456 -16.24 47.91 -41.06
N ALA A 457 -16.62 48.72 -42.07
CA ALA A 457 -17.55 49.82 -41.90
C ALA A 457 -19.00 49.32 -41.72
N HIS A 458 -19.38 48.24 -42.40
CA HIS A 458 -20.73 47.67 -42.34
C HIS A 458 -20.81 46.35 -41.56
N ASN A 459 -19.71 45.59 -41.49
CA ASN A 459 -19.61 44.28 -40.85
C ASN A 459 -18.41 44.23 -39.89
N ALA A 460 -18.41 45.11 -38.88
CA ALA A 460 -17.33 45.18 -37.90
C ALA A 460 -17.15 43.85 -37.14
N LEU A 461 -15.90 43.57 -36.74
CA LEU A 461 -15.60 42.46 -35.84
C LEU A 461 -16.33 42.66 -34.51
N SER A 462 -16.90 41.59 -33.97
CA SER A 462 -17.58 41.61 -32.68
C SER A 462 -16.62 42.00 -31.56
N SER A 463 -17.02 42.98 -30.74
CA SER A 463 -16.27 43.35 -29.53
C SER A 463 -16.23 42.18 -28.54
N GLY A 464 -15.12 42.03 -27.84
CA GLY A 464 -14.91 40.93 -26.90
C GLY A 464 -13.44 40.56 -26.74
N THR A 465 -13.18 39.56 -25.90
CA THR A 465 -11.85 38.98 -25.70
C THR A 465 -11.82 37.55 -26.24
N TYR A 466 -10.91 37.30 -27.18
CA TYR A 466 -10.73 36.03 -27.86
C TYR A 466 -9.49 35.32 -27.33
N PRO A 467 -9.59 34.08 -26.83
CA PRO A 467 -8.48 33.39 -26.20
C PRO A 467 -7.39 33.02 -27.21
N GLY A 468 -6.12 33.11 -26.76
CA GLY A 468 -4.98 32.56 -27.49
C GLY A 468 -4.97 31.03 -27.53
N GLY A 469 -4.03 30.46 -28.27
CA GLY A 469 -3.78 29.02 -28.28
C GLY A 469 -3.51 28.53 -26.85
N LEU A 470 -4.34 27.61 -26.36
CA LEU A 470 -4.27 27.14 -24.98
C LEU A 470 -3.35 25.92 -24.85
N SER A 471 -2.69 25.80 -23.71
CA SER A 471 -2.07 24.53 -23.29
C SER A 471 -2.90 23.87 -22.19
N PRO A 472 -2.79 22.55 -21.98
CA PRO A 472 -3.57 21.85 -20.95
C PRO A 472 -3.21 22.25 -19.51
N PHE A 473 -2.05 22.88 -19.29
CA PHE A 473 -1.65 23.38 -17.97
C PHE A 473 -1.90 24.87 -17.77
N GLY A 474 -2.37 25.57 -18.80
CA GLY A 474 -2.50 27.03 -18.79
C GLY A 474 -1.16 27.78 -18.78
N TYR A 475 -0.02 27.09 -18.85
CA TYR A 475 1.33 27.66 -19.06
C TYR A 475 1.70 27.63 -20.54
N GLY A 476 2.51 28.56 -21.03
CA GLY A 476 2.88 28.62 -22.44
C GLY A 476 1.70 28.94 -23.36
N SER A 477 0.55 29.35 -22.82
CA SER A 477 -0.63 29.69 -23.61
C SER A 477 -0.43 31.03 -24.30
N GLY A 478 -0.89 31.14 -25.54
CA GLY A 478 -0.82 32.38 -26.31
C GLY A 478 -1.66 33.50 -25.70
N GLY A 479 -1.24 34.74 -25.94
CA GLY A 479 -1.95 35.93 -25.52
C GLY A 479 -3.31 36.05 -26.20
N SER A 480 -4.34 36.35 -25.42
CA SER A 480 -5.67 36.67 -25.96
C SER A 480 -5.64 38.00 -26.72
N VAL A 481 -6.63 38.22 -27.60
CA VAL A 481 -6.83 39.51 -28.26
C VAL A 481 -8.15 40.10 -27.80
N SER A 482 -8.13 41.39 -27.50
CA SER A 482 -9.32 42.15 -27.14
C SER A 482 -9.67 43.13 -28.24
N ILE A 483 -10.98 43.26 -28.47
CA ILE A 483 -11.57 44.07 -29.53
C ILE A 483 -12.61 44.99 -28.90
N SER A 484 -12.49 46.29 -29.13
CA SER A 484 -13.49 47.27 -28.70
C SER A 484 -13.53 48.48 -29.63
N GLY A 485 -14.64 49.23 -29.56
CA GLY A 485 -14.70 50.57 -30.14
C GLY A 485 -13.63 51.50 -29.52
N CYS A 486 -12.99 52.31 -30.35
CA CYS A 486 -12.01 53.31 -29.95
C CYS A 486 -11.98 54.49 -30.94
N ARG A 487 -11.40 55.60 -30.50
CA ARG A 487 -11.11 56.77 -31.35
C ARG A 487 -9.62 57.04 -31.29
N VAL A 488 -8.96 57.23 -32.43
CA VAL A 488 -7.50 57.43 -32.50
C VAL A 488 -7.18 58.76 -33.17
N ASP A 489 -6.17 59.47 -32.68
CA ASP A 489 -5.72 60.74 -33.24
C ASP A 489 -4.97 60.53 -34.56
N GLY A 490 -5.44 61.12 -35.66
CA GLY A 490 -4.77 61.12 -36.97
C GLY A 490 -3.94 62.40 -37.20
N PRO A 491 -3.61 62.76 -38.46
CA PRO A 491 -3.01 64.05 -38.80
C PRO A 491 -3.85 65.22 -38.25
N PRO A 492 -3.30 66.45 -38.17
CA PRO A 492 -3.94 67.57 -37.47
C PRO A 492 -5.42 67.72 -37.85
N ASN A 493 -6.31 67.50 -36.86
CA ASN A 493 -7.78 67.61 -36.95
C ASN A 493 -8.55 66.47 -37.64
N GLN A 494 -7.97 65.27 -37.79
CA GLN A 494 -8.70 64.08 -38.28
C GLN A 494 -8.65 62.94 -37.26
N ALA A 495 -9.54 62.98 -36.27
CA ALA A 495 -9.72 61.86 -35.35
C ALA A 495 -10.69 60.82 -35.95
N ASN A 496 -10.21 59.59 -36.16
CA ASN A 496 -10.95 58.50 -36.78
C ASN A 496 -11.62 57.61 -35.72
N GLN A 497 -12.88 57.23 -35.94
CA GLN A 497 -13.65 56.33 -35.08
C GLN A 497 -13.73 54.94 -35.70
N GLY A 498 -13.55 53.89 -34.88
CA GLY A 498 -13.64 52.51 -35.36
C GLY A 498 -13.32 51.50 -34.28
N THR A 499 -12.76 50.36 -34.68
CA THR A 499 -12.48 49.21 -33.79
C THR A 499 -10.99 49.06 -33.57
N CYS A 500 -10.57 49.12 -32.30
CA CYS A 500 -9.22 48.79 -31.89
C CYS A 500 -9.13 47.31 -31.57
N VAL A 501 -8.02 46.72 -31.99
CA VAL A 501 -7.62 45.36 -31.69
C VAL A 501 -6.29 45.43 -30.96
N TRP A 502 -6.17 44.71 -29.85
CA TRP A 502 -4.92 44.64 -29.09
C TRP A 502 -4.73 43.28 -28.44
N ASN A 503 -3.48 42.92 -28.21
CA ASN A 503 -3.10 41.65 -27.63
C ASN A 503 -2.78 41.77 -26.14
N ASN A 504 -3.13 40.74 -25.39
CA ASN A 504 -2.62 40.50 -24.05
C ASN A 504 -1.30 39.72 -24.14
N ALA A 505 -0.55 39.74 -23.04
CA ALA A 505 0.68 38.98 -22.94
C ALA A 505 0.40 37.47 -23.05
N GLY A 506 1.32 36.76 -23.70
CA GLY A 506 1.40 35.30 -23.60
C GLY A 506 1.76 34.89 -22.19
N ARG A 507 1.47 33.63 -21.84
CA ARG A 507 1.84 33.07 -20.54
C ARG A 507 3.22 32.43 -20.60
N ASP A 508 3.99 32.61 -19.53
CA ASP A 508 5.26 31.91 -19.32
C ASP A 508 5.06 30.39 -19.44
N GLY A 509 6.09 29.70 -19.93
CA GLY A 509 6.15 28.25 -20.02
C GLY A 509 6.21 27.56 -18.66
N VAL A 510 6.53 26.27 -18.68
CA VAL A 510 6.73 25.48 -17.47
C VAL A 510 7.74 24.38 -17.74
N VAL A 511 8.51 23.99 -16.71
CA VAL A 511 9.29 22.76 -16.70
C VAL A 511 8.90 21.95 -15.49
N ILE A 512 8.58 20.68 -15.68
CA ILE A 512 8.18 19.73 -14.64
C ILE A 512 9.13 18.55 -14.75
N ILE A 513 9.75 18.16 -13.65
CA ILE A 513 10.69 17.05 -13.59
C ILE A 513 10.15 16.01 -12.62
N ASP A 514 9.79 14.84 -13.15
CA ASP A 514 9.34 13.69 -12.37
C ASP A 514 10.48 12.67 -12.25
N VAL A 515 10.87 12.35 -11.02
CA VAL A 515 11.96 11.40 -10.71
C VAL A 515 11.49 10.34 -9.73
N LEU A 516 12.08 9.15 -9.85
CA LEU A 516 11.78 7.98 -9.01
C LEU A 516 13.03 7.64 -8.19
N TYR A 517 12.95 7.75 -6.86
CA TYR A 517 14.01 7.29 -5.94
C TYR A 517 13.54 7.07 -4.50
#